data_AF-A0A6S6RZM6-F1
#
_entry.id   AF-A0A6S6RZM6-F1
#
_cell.length_a   1.000
_cell.length_b   1.000
_cell.length_c   1.000
_cell.angle_alpha   90.00
_cell.angle_beta   90.00
_cell.angle_gamma   90.00
#
_symmetry.space_group_name_H-M   'P 1'
#
loop_
_entity.id
_entity.type
_entity.pdbx_description
1 polymer ?
#
loop_
_entity_poly.entity_id
_entity_poly.type
_entity_poly.pdbx_seq_one_letter_code
_entity_poly.pdbx_strand_id
1 'polypeptide(L)' 'MGKKKQSLDFSDQDIIFKMKEQKIKVLSLNQNSMDVEIIIFEGEKKKVSKMAFAHLPKDIKKLLRPL' A
#
# COMPACT_ATOMS: atom_id res chain seq x y z
N MET A 1 3.21 22.88 -16.80
CA MET A 1 3.01 22.73 -15.34
C MET A 1 2.83 21.26 -15.03
N GLY A 2 3.88 20.60 -14.52
CA GLY A 2 3.86 19.16 -14.28
C GLY A 2 2.88 18.80 -13.18
N LYS A 3 1.93 17.91 -13.48
CA LYS A 3 0.98 17.36 -12.50
C LYS A 3 1.81 16.72 -11.40
N LYS A 4 1.91 17.36 -10.22
CA LYS A 4 2.55 16.75 -9.05
C LYS A 4 1.80 15.45 -8.79
N LYS A 5 2.41 14.32 -9.11
CA LYS A 5 1.85 13.00 -8.79
C LYS A 5 1.73 12.97 -7.27
N GLN A 6 0.51 13.12 -6.77
CA GLN A 6 0.19 13.02 -5.35
C GLN A 6 0.24 11.55 -4.97
N SER A 7 1.47 11.03 -4.85
CA SER A 7 1.74 9.70 -4.34
C SER A 7 2.42 9.87 -2.99
N LEU A 8 1.82 9.30 -1.96
CA LEU A 8 2.43 9.21 -0.63
C LEU A 8 3.30 7.96 -0.61
N ASP A 9 4.61 8.14 -0.44
CA ASP A 9 5.52 7.02 -0.24
C ASP A 9 5.51 6.60 1.23
N PHE A 10 5.36 5.30 1.44
CA PHE A 10 5.40 4.62 2.72
C PHE A 10 6.44 3.49 2.69
N SER A 11 7.33 3.46 1.69
CA SER A 11 8.30 2.38 1.53
C SER A 11 9.27 2.32 2.71
N ASP A 12 9.55 3.50 3.28
CA ASP A 12 10.35 3.69 4.49
C ASP A 12 9.58 3.35 5.77
N GLN A 13 8.25 3.50 5.78
CA GLN A 13 7.42 3.03 6.88
C GLN A 13 7.24 1.52 6.74
N ASP A 14 7.66 0.74 7.74
CA ASP A 14 7.53 -0.72 7.72
C ASP A 14 6.07 -1.17 8.00
N ILE A 15 5.13 -0.66 7.19
CA ILE A 15 3.69 -0.91 7.28
C ILE A 15 3.42 -2.27 6.66
N ILE A 16 3.35 -3.29 7.53
CA ILE A 16 3.14 -4.67 7.13
C ILE A 16 1.89 -5.22 7.81
N PHE A 17 1.04 -5.88 7.04
CA PHE A 17 -0.14 -6.58 7.53
C PHE A 17 -0.20 -8.00 6.98
N LYS A 18 -0.99 -8.86 7.63
CA LYS A 18 -1.32 -10.18 7.08
C LYS A 18 -2.73 -10.18 6.51
N MET A 19 -2.90 -10.74 5.33
CA MET A 19 -4.20 -10.90 4.69
C MET A 19 -4.27 -12.30 4.09
N LYS A 20 -5.24 -13.12 4.52
CA LYS A 20 -5.42 -14.51 4.05
C LYS A 20 -4.11 -15.31 4.07
N GLU A 21 -3.42 -15.31 5.22
CA GLU A 21 -2.09 -15.95 5.43
C GLU A 21 -0.90 -15.33 4.69
N GLN A 22 -1.12 -14.40 3.76
CA GLN A 22 -0.03 -13.72 3.06
C GLN A 22 0.41 -12.49 3.85
N LYS A 23 1.72 -12.31 3.99
CA LYS A 23 2.29 -11.08 4.56
C LYS A 23 2.34 -10.04 3.43
N ILE A 24 1.87 -8.82 3.70
CA ILE A 24 1.74 -7.76 2.70
C ILE A 24 2.36 -6.48 3.27
N LYS A 25 3.34 -5.90 2.58
CA LYS A 25 3.92 -4.59 2.89
C LYS A 25 3.33 -3.52 1.99
N VAL A 26 2.99 -2.36 2.55
CA VAL A 26 2.58 -1.19 1.78
C VAL A 26 3.83 -0.44 1.30
N LEU A 27 3.83 0.01 0.05
CA LEU A 27 4.89 0.82 -0.53
C LEU A 27 4.45 2.25 -0.73
N SER A 28 3.32 2.47 -1.40
CA SER A 28 2.86 3.83 -1.70
C SER A 28 1.36 3.88 -1.91
N LEU A 29 0.75 5.04 -1.64
CA LEU A 29 -0.64 5.35 -1.99
C LEU A 29 -0.63 6.40 -3.10
N ASN A 30 -1.19 6.06 -4.25
CA ASN A 30 -1.54 7.02 -5.27
C ASN A 30 -2.85 7.71 -4.87
N GLN A 31 -2.79 8.96 -4.41
CA GLN A 31 -3.98 9.73 -3.99
C GLN A 31 -4.89 10.09 -5.16
N ASN A 32 -4.39 10.08 -6.41
CA ASN A 32 -5.20 10.39 -7.58
C ASN A 32 -6.11 9.23 -7.98
N SER A 33 -5.58 8.00 -8.00
CA SER A 33 -6.37 6.81 -8.34
C SER A 33 -6.90 6.05 -7.12
N MET A 34 -6.48 6.44 -5.90
CA MET A 34 -6.75 5.74 -4.65
C MET A 34 -6.28 4.27 -4.68
N ASP A 35 -5.19 4.02 -5.41
CA ASP A 35 -4.53 2.73 -5.51
C ASP A 35 -3.33 2.68 -4.57
N VAL A 36 -3.17 1.54 -3.90
CA VAL A 36 -2.05 1.28 -3.00
C VAL A 36 -1.16 0.22 -3.62
N GLU A 37 0.10 0.59 -3.82
CA GLU A 37 1.14 -0.33 -4.25
C GLU A 37 1.66 -1.12 -3.05
N ILE A 38 1.71 -2.44 -3.20
CA ILE A 38 1.97 -3.39 -2.13
C ILE A 38 2.95 -4.47 -2.58
N ILE A 39 3.68 -5.04 -1.63
CA ILE A 39 4.46 -6.27 -1.82
C ILE A 39 3.77 -7.39 -1.06
N ILE A 40 3.39 -8.44 -1.76
CA ILE A 40 2.90 -9.69 -1.18
C ILE A 40 4.10 -10.62 -1.03
N PHE A 41 4.31 -11.13 0.18
CA PHE A 41 5.34 -12.10 0.53
C PHE A 41 4.69 -13.49 0.55
N GLU A 42 5.08 -14.34 -0.39
CA GLU A 42 4.63 -15.72 -0.54
C GLU A 42 5.85 -16.64 -0.31
N GLY A 43 6.15 -16.91 0.96
CA GLY A 43 7.37 -17.64 1.34
C GLY A 43 8.63 -16.87 0.95
N GLU A 44 9.43 -17.46 0.05
CA GLU A 44 10.67 -16.84 -0.47
C GLU A 44 10.42 -15.83 -1.61
N LYS A 45 9.21 -15.82 -2.18
CA LYS A 45 8.88 -14.95 -3.31
C LYS A 45 8.24 -13.64 -2.84
N LYS A 46 8.62 -12.55 -3.50
CA LYS A 46 8.03 -11.22 -3.33
C LYS A 46 7.33 -10.83 -4.62
N LYS A 47 6.05 -10.50 -4.54
CA LYS A 47 5.25 -10.05 -5.67
C LYS A 47 4.78 -8.63 -5.44
N VAL A 48 5.20 -7.72 -6.30
CA VAL A 48 4.64 -6.37 -6.32
C VAL A 48 3.26 -6.43 -6.95
N SER A 49 2.29 -5.84 -6.28
CA SER A 49 0.92 -5.75 -6.75
C SER A 49 0.33 -4.39 -6.37
N LYS A 50 -0.89 -4.13 -6.85
CA LYS A 50 -1.61 -2.90 -6.60
C LYS A 50 -3.05 -3.25 -6.26
N MET A 51 -3.58 -2.60 -5.24
CA MET A 51 -4.95 -2.81 -4.78
C MET A 51 -5.64 -1.48 -4.46
N ALA A 52 -6.95 -1.42 -4.61
CA ALA A 52 -7.68 -0.23 -4.23
C ALA A 52 -7.64 -0.03 -2.70
N PHE A 53 -7.44 1.20 -2.26
CA PHE A 53 -7.40 1.59 -0.85
C PHE A 53 -8.61 1.08 -0.05
N ALA A 54 -9.79 1.00 -0.68
CA ALA A 54 -11.01 0.50 -0.04
C ALA A 54 -10.90 -0.95 0.48
N HIS A 55 -10.13 -1.80 -0.19
CA HIS A 55 -9.93 -3.21 0.17
C HIS A 55 -8.95 -3.42 1.33
N LEU A 56 -8.21 -2.38 1.72
CA LEU A 56 -7.29 -2.49 2.84
C LEU A 56 -8.03 -2.67 4.17
N PRO A 57 -7.38 -3.33 5.16
CA PRO A 57 -7.88 -3.41 6.52
C PRO A 57 -8.13 -2.02 7.13
N LYS A 58 -9.06 -1.92 8.07
CA LYS A 58 -9.38 -0.64 8.73
C LYS A 58 -8.16 -0.01 9.40
N ASP A 59 -7.30 -0.81 10.02
CA ASP A 59 -6.07 -0.36 10.68
C ASP A 59 -5.09 0.25 9.68
N ILE A 60 -4.88 -0.40 8.52
CA ILE A 60 -3.99 0.13 7.48
C ILE A 60 -4.58 1.39 6.84
N LYS A 61 -5.89 1.43 6.61
CA LYS A 61 -6.56 2.64 6.10
C LYS A 61 -6.40 3.84 7.04
N LYS A 62 -6.34 3.64 8.36
CA LYS A 62 -6.08 4.72 9.32
C LYS A 62 -4.64 5.22 9.23
N LEU A 63 -3.67 4.34 9.03
CA LEU A 63 -2.26 4.70 8.88
C LEU A 63 -1.97 5.44 7.57
N LEU A 64 -2.62 5.01 6.49
CA LEU A 64 -2.45 5.57 5.15
C LEU A 64 -3.38 6.75 4.87
N ARG A 65 -4.19 7.18 5.84
CA ARG A 65 -5.14 8.28 5.63
C ARG A 65 -4.35 9.53 5.28
N PRO A 66 -4.61 10.15 4.11
CA PRO A 66 -4.10 11.48 3.87
C PRO A 66 -4.76 12.42 4.89
N LEU A 67 -3.94 13.06 5.72
CA LEU A 67 -4.37 14.17 6.59
C LEU A 67 -4.77 15.37 5.74
#